data_AF-A0A956V8U8-F1
#
_entry.id   AF-A0A956V8U8-F1
#
_cell.length_a   1.000
_cell.length_b   1.000
_cell.length_c   1.000
_cell.angle_alpha   90.00
_cell.angle_beta   90.00
_cell.angle_gamma   90.00
#
_symmetry.space_group_name_H-M   'P 1'
#
loop_
_entity.id
_entity.type
_entity.pdbx_description
1 polymer ?
#
loop_
_entity_poly.entity_id
_entity_poly.type
_entity_poly.pdbx_seq_one_letter_code
_entity_poly.pdbx_strand_id
1 'polypeptide(L)'
;MTHRYAKPLQLAKGAIDEGKLGELIFASWRFGGEGRSNHPHANLIEAQCHAFDQLESLCGPIGSVMAEMTDKTGKGYSSLVISLKFQNGAVGSLIGTYDSSYSYSDTHRLELNGTAGRIVVEDTVKRFSFQRAGQETAEVWQAGYFNDSDREFHHTFDRHMDEILMRIKLEANPLFMLERVSVP
;
A
#
# COMPACT_ATOMS: atom_id res chain seq x y z
N MET A 1 5.75 -3.62 8.87
CA MET A 1 5.58 -2.23 8.40
C MET A 1 4.14 -1.78 8.62
N THR A 2 3.87 -0.55 9.05
CA THR A 2 2.50 -0.09 9.43
C THR A 2 1.62 0.29 8.23
N HIS A 3 2.20 0.84 7.16
CA HIS A 3 1.44 1.39 6.03
C HIS A 3 0.46 0.42 5.37
N ARG A 4 0.83 -0.86 5.25
CA ARG A 4 -0.04 -1.91 4.69
C ARG A 4 -1.32 -2.16 5.50
N TYR A 5 -1.37 -1.72 6.76
CA TYR A 5 -2.54 -1.88 7.63
C TYR A 5 -3.63 -0.84 7.40
N ALA A 6 -3.39 0.19 6.57
CA ALA A 6 -4.41 1.18 6.26
C ALA A 6 -5.63 0.53 5.57
N LYS A 7 -6.81 1.09 5.78
CA LYS A 7 -8.09 0.45 5.40
C LYS A 7 -8.16 0.19 3.89
N PRO A 8 -7.78 1.13 3.00
CA PRO A 8 -7.70 0.86 1.56
C PRO A 8 -6.79 -0.31 1.19
N LEU A 9 -5.64 -0.47 1.87
CA LEU A 9 -4.68 -1.54 1.59
C LEU A 9 -5.21 -2.90 2.05
N GLN A 10 -5.93 -2.92 3.18
CA GLN A 10 -6.63 -4.12 3.66
C GLN A 10 -7.78 -4.54 2.74
N LEU A 11 -8.54 -3.57 2.21
CA LEU A 11 -9.57 -3.84 1.20
C LEU A 11 -8.98 -4.38 -0.10
N ALA A 12 -7.84 -3.81 -0.55
CA ALA A 12 -7.11 -4.30 -1.70
C ALA A 12 -6.62 -5.74 -1.50
N LYS A 13 -6.00 -6.03 -0.35
CA LYS A 13 -5.55 -7.38 -0.01
C LYS A 13 -6.71 -8.38 0.02
N GLY A 14 -7.84 -8.02 0.65
CA GLY A 14 -9.04 -8.86 0.67
C GLY A 14 -9.59 -9.14 -0.73
N ALA A 15 -9.68 -8.13 -1.59
CA ALA A 15 -10.15 -8.31 -2.96
C ALA A 15 -9.22 -9.22 -3.80
N ILE A 16 -7.91 -9.14 -3.58
CA ILE A 16 -6.93 -10.03 -4.22
C ILE A 16 -7.08 -11.46 -3.70
N ASP A 17 -7.21 -11.64 -2.39
CA ASP A 17 -7.37 -12.96 -1.75
C ASP A 17 -8.69 -13.63 -2.16
N GLU A 18 -9.75 -12.86 -2.39
CA GLU A 18 -11.03 -13.30 -2.94
C GLU A 18 -10.96 -13.64 -4.45
N GLY A 19 -9.81 -13.41 -5.11
CA GLY A 19 -9.62 -13.64 -6.54
C GLY A 19 -10.31 -12.62 -7.45
N LYS A 20 -10.78 -11.49 -6.92
CA LYS A 20 -11.52 -10.48 -7.72
C LYS A 20 -10.67 -9.84 -8.81
N LEU A 21 -9.35 -9.74 -8.59
CA LEU A 21 -8.41 -9.15 -9.55
C LEU A 21 -8.02 -10.12 -10.68
N GLY A 22 -8.22 -11.43 -10.50
CA GLY A 22 -7.64 -12.45 -11.37
C GLY A 22 -6.12 -12.48 -11.25
N GLU A 23 -5.43 -12.76 -12.36
CA GLU A 23 -3.97 -12.76 -12.43
C GLU A 23 -3.46 -11.33 -12.54
N LEU A 24 -2.47 -10.95 -11.72
CA LEU A 24 -1.86 -9.62 -11.77
C LEU A 24 -1.11 -9.43 -13.11
N ILE A 25 -1.34 -8.30 -13.77
CA ILE A 25 -0.64 -7.89 -15.00
C ILE A 25 0.41 -6.83 -14.67
N PHE A 26 0.01 -5.78 -13.96
CA PHE A 26 0.94 -4.75 -13.52
C PHE A 26 0.54 -4.08 -12.20
N ALA A 27 1.53 -3.48 -11.56
CA ALA A 27 1.34 -2.57 -10.43
C ALA A 27 2.05 -1.23 -10.67
N SER A 28 1.39 -0.12 -10.38
CA SER A 28 2.05 1.19 -10.30
C SER A 28 1.88 1.77 -8.90
N TRP A 29 2.95 2.36 -8.38
CA TRP A 29 2.96 2.95 -7.06
C TRP A 29 3.68 4.29 -7.14
N ARG A 30 3.12 5.32 -6.51
CA ARG A 30 3.80 6.60 -6.33
C ARG A 30 3.60 7.14 -4.93
N PHE A 31 4.64 7.82 -4.46
CA PHE A 31 4.57 8.69 -3.31
C PHE A 31 5.44 9.92 -3.52
N GLY A 32 4.90 11.08 -3.22
CA GLY A 32 5.63 12.34 -3.28
C GLY A 32 5.28 13.24 -2.12
N GLY A 33 6.27 13.89 -1.52
CA GLY A 33 6.03 14.89 -0.49
C GLY A 33 7.27 15.69 -0.15
N GLU A 34 7.31 16.26 1.05
CA GLU A 34 8.47 16.99 1.55
C GLU A 34 9.28 16.12 2.53
N GLY A 35 10.58 15.95 2.27
CA GLY A 35 11.51 15.32 3.21
C GLY A 35 12.68 16.23 3.55
N ARG A 36 13.22 16.07 4.77
CA ARG A 36 14.48 16.72 5.19
C ARG A 36 15.35 15.69 5.88
N SER A 37 16.48 15.39 5.26
CA SER A 37 17.49 14.47 5.81
C SER A 37 18.84 14.85 5.23
N ASN A 38 19.91 14.57 5.97
CA ASN A 38 21.28 14.78 5.53
C ASN A 38 21.85 13.56 4.76
N HIS A 39 21.09 12.47 4.66
CA HIS A 39 21.51 11.26 3.98
C HIS A 39 21.14 11.31 2.48
N PRO A 40 22.08 11.04 1.55
CA PRO A 40 21.84 11.19 0.10
C PRO A 40 20.76 10.27 -0.46
N HIS A 41 20.41 9.18 0.24
CA HIS A 41 19.36 8.24 -0.16
C HIS A 41 18.17 8.20 0.81
N ALA A 42 17.97 9.26 1.60
CA ALA A 42 16.91 9.33 2.61
C ALA A 42 15.52 9.00 2.05
N ASN A 43 15.17 9.55 0.89
CA ASN A 43 13.90 9.26 0.22
C ASN A 43 13.66 7.75 0.05
N LEU A 44 14.65 7.03 -0.50
CA LEU A 44 14.55 5.59 -0.73
C LEU A 44 14.41 4.79 0.57
N ILE A 45 15.23 5.13 1.58
CA ILE A 45 15.33 4.36 2.83
C ILE A 45 14.13 4.64 3.75
N GLU A 46 13.75 5.90 3.88
CA GLU A 46 12.78 6.36 4.87
C GLU A 46 11.34 6.23 4.36
N ALA A 47 11.05 6.69 3.13
CA ALA A 47 9.69 6.69 2.60
C ALA A 47 9.42 5.52 1.64
N GLN A 48 10.34 5.23 0.72
CA GLN A 48 10.06 4.25 -0.35
C GLN A 48 10.18 2.79 0.11
N CYS A 49 10.77 2.53 1.29
CA CYS A 49 10.72 1.20 1.91
C CYS A 49 9.27 0.71 2.13
N HIS A 50 8.33 1.64 2.36
CA HIS A 50 6.90 1.35 2.47
C HIS A 50 6.27 0.91 1.16
N ALA A 51 6.81 1.38 0.03
CA ALA A 51 6.35 0.97 -1.29
C ALA A 51 6.70 -0.49 -1.57
N PHE A 52 7.95 -0.90 -1.27
CA PHE A 52 8.40 -2.28 -1.41
C PHE A 52 7.55 -3.23 -0.55
N ASP A 53 7.33 -2.88 0.72
CA ASP A 53 6.48 -3.67 1.62
C ASP A 53 5.04 -3.82 1.09
N GLN A 54 4.40 -2.74 0.64
CA GLN A 54 3.05 -2.80 0.07
C GLN A 54 3.01 -3.63 -1.22
N LEU A 55 3.96 -3.40 -2.13
CA LEU A 55 4.01 -4.10 -3.41
C LEU A 55 4.26 -5.58 -3.21
N GLU A 56 5.21 -5.99 -2.37
CA GLU A 56 5.44 -7.41 -2.11
C GLU A 56 4.26 -8.07 -1.39
N SER A 57 3.61 -7.35 -0.47
CA SER A 57 2.43 -7.86 0.24
C SER A 57 1.20 -8.06 -0.65
N LEU A 58 1.05 -7.27 -1.71
CA LEU A 58 -0.13 -7.29 -2.59
C LEU A 58 0.13 -8.02 -3.91
N CYS A 59 1.34 -7.96 -4.43
CA CYS A 59 1.70 -8.43 -5.77
C CYS A 59 2.56 -9.70 -5.77
N GLY A 60 3.06 -10.10 -4.59
CA GLY A 60 4.05 -11.17 -4.46
C GLY A 60 5.49 -10.65 -4.60
N PRO A 61 6.48 -11.54 -4.46
CA PRO A 61 7.89 -11.13 -4.33
C PRO A 61 8.42 -10.39 -5.56
N ILE A 62 9.26 -9.39 -5.33
CA ILE A 62 9.98 -8.68 -6.39
C ILE A 62 11.22 -9.52 -6.77
N GLY A 63 11.36 -9.83 -8.06
CA GLY A 63 12.47 -10.61 -8.59
C GLY A 63 13.66 -9.76 -9.05
N SER A 64 13.40 -8.60 -9.64
CA SER A 64 14.46 -7.69 -10.10
C SER A 64 13.96 -6.26 -10.22
N VAL A 65 14.89 -5.30 -10.16
CA VAL A 65 14.61 -3.87 -10.30
C VAL A 65 15.61 -3.19 -11.24
N MET A 66 15.19 -2.11 -11.87
CA MET A 66 16.07 -1.12 -12.53
C MET A 66 15.66 0.27 -12.06
N ALA A 67 16.61 1.13 -11.74
CA ALA A 67 16.33 2.43 -11.13
C ALA A 67 17.10 3.56 -11.80
N GLU A 68 16.44 4.71 -11.90
CA GLU A 68 17.03 6.00 -12.24
C GLU A 68 16.78 6.97 -11.07
N MET A 69 17.79 7.74 -10.70
CA MET A 69 17.76 8.63 -9.54
C MET A 69 18.35 9.99 -9.90
N THR A 70 17.88 11.07 -9.28
CA THR A 70 18.40 12.42 -9.56
C THR A 70 18.64 13.24 -8.31
N ASP A 71 19.74 13.99 -8.31
CA ASP A 71 20.07 15.05 -7.35
C ASP A 71 19.93 16.45 -7.98
N LYS A 72 18.87 16.62 -8.78
CA LYS A 72 18.65 17.89 -9.50
C LYS A 72 18.41 19.07 -8.56
N THR A 73 17.96 18.83 -7.33
CA THR A 73 17.64 19.87 -6.33
C THR A 73 18.76 20.11 -5.32
N GLY A 74 19.88 19.37 -5.40
CA GLY A 74 21.00 19.49 -4.48
C GLY A 74 20.70 18.97 -3.06
N LYS A 75 19.70 18.09 -2.92
CA LYS A 75 19.24 17.50 -1.65
C LYS A 75 19.60 16.01 -1.55
N GLY A 76 20.50 15.53 -2.41
CA GLY A 76 20.75 14.10 -2.63
C GLY A 76 19.76 13.51 -3.64
N TYR A 77 19.71 12.18 -3.72
CA TYR A 77 18.78 11.45 -4.58
C TYR A 77 17.34 11.47 -4.03
N SER A 78 16.80 12.68 -3.87
CA SER A 78 15.48 12.98 -3.36
C SER A 78 14.37 12.57 -4.32
N SER A 79 14.68 12.28 -5.58
CA SER A 79 13.71 11.81 -6.57
C SER A 79 14.25 10.59 -7.33
N LEU A 80 13.39 9.58 -7.51
CA LEU A 80 13.74 8.32 -8.18
C LEU A 80 12.54 7.69 -8.90
N VAL A 81 12.85 6.89 -9.92
CA VAL A 81 11.92 6.03 -10.64
C VAL A 81 12.51 4.63 -10.72
N ILE A 82 11.70 3.61 -10.42
CA ILE A 82 12.10 2.21 -10.45
C ILE A 82 11.13 1.41 -11.31
N SER A 83 11.67 0.62 -12.23
CA SER A 83 10.95 -0.47 -12.89
C SER A 83 11.16 -1.78 -12.13
N LEU A 84 10.09 -2.55 -11.96
CA LEU A 84 10.04 -3.77 -11.16
C LEU A 84 9.62 -4.95 -12.04
N LYS A 85 10.19 -6.12 -11.77
CA LYS A 85 9.68 -7.40 -12.27
C LYS A 85 9.33 -8.29 -11.07
N PHE A 86 8.10 -8.75 -11.00
CA PHE A 86 7.63 -9.67 -9.96
C PHE A 86 7.93 -11.12 -10.35
N GLN A 87 8.06 -12.01 -9.36
CA GLN A 87 8.34 -13.42 -9.60
C GLN A 87 7.20 -14.15 -10.33
N ASN A 88 5.96 -13.67 -10.22
CA ASN A 88 4.79 -14.18 -10.94
C ASN A 88 4.73 -13.72 -12.41
N GLY A 89 5.71 -12.96 -12.89
CA GLY A 89 5.77 -12.47 -14.27
C GLY A 89 5.10 -11.12 -14.52
N ALA A 90 4.36 -10.58 -13.54
CA ALA A 90 3.84 -9.22 -13.61
C ALA A 90 4.98 -8.19 -13.60
N VAL A 91 4.70 -6.98 -14.09
CA VAL A 91 5.64 -5.85 -14.08
C VAL A 91 5.16 -4.74 -13.17
N GLY A 92 6.05 -3.85 -12.76
CA GLY A 92 5.63 -2.68 -12.00
C GLY A 92 6.51 -1.46 -12.16
N SER A 93 6.00 -0.35 -11.62
CA SER A 93 6.70 0.92 -11.58
C SER A 93 6.51 1.59 -10.22
N LEU A 94 7.59 2.21 -9.73
CA LEU A 94 7.59 3.01 -8.51
C LEU A 94 8.15 4.39 -8.82
N ILE A 95 7.46 5.44 -8.38
CA ILE A 95 7.98 6.82 -8.37
C ILE A 95 8.00 7.32 -6.94
N GLY A 96 9.18 7.71 -6.45
CA GLY A 96 9.36 8.23 -5.09
C GLY A 96 10.04 9.59 -5.12
N THR A 97 9.46 10.60 -4.48
CA THR A 97 10.05 11.94 -4.46
C THR A 97 9.86 12.70 -3.13
N TYR A 98 10.90 13.41 -2.72
CA TYR A 98 10.89 14.46 -1.70
C TYR A 98 10.92 15.88 -2.30
N ASP A 99 10.83 15.98 -3.62
CA ASP A 99 10.72 17.23 -4.37
C ASP A 99 9.26 17.45 -4.84
N SER A 100 8.30 17.16 -3.97
CA SER A 100 6.85 17.34 -4.17
C SER A 100 6.22 17.96 -2.92
N SER A 101 4.89 18.09 -2.89
CA SER A 101 4.17 18.55 -1.69
C SER A 101 3.13 17.56 -1.20
N TYR A 102 3.07 17.36 0.12
CA TYR A 102 2.01 16.65 0.85
C TYR A 102 0.63 17.32 0.67
N SER A 103 0.60 18.58 0.21
CA SER A 103 -0.65 19.28 -0.07
C SER A 103 -1.27 18.89 -1.41
N TYR A 104 -0.54 18.18 -2.27
CA TYR A 104 -1.05 17.76 -3.58
C TYR A 104 -2.02 16.59 -3.43
N SER A 105 -3.06 16.58 -4.27
CA SER A 105 -3.87 15.38 -4.48
C SER A 105 -2.99 14.26 -5.06
N ASP A 106 -3.32 13.02 -4.75
CA ASP A 106 -2.53 11.84 -5.13
C ASP A 106 -1.08 11.92 -4.64
N THR A 107 -0.87 12.45 -3.44
CA THR A 107 0.43 12.39 -2.74
C THR A 107 0.88 10.94 -2.67
N HIS A 108 -0.05 10.02 -2.38
CA HIS A 108 0.13 8.58 -2.57
C HIS A 108 -0.88 8.05 -3.59
N ARG A 109 -0.43 7.15 -4.47
CA ARG A 109 -1.33 6.40 -5.34
C ARG A 109 -0.76 5.01 -5.60
N LEU A 110 -1.60 4.01 -5.47
CA LEU A 110 -1.30 2.63 -5.82
C LEU A 110 -2.38 2.11 -6.77
N GLU A 111 -1.95 1.54 -7.89
CA GLU A 111 -2.81 0.91 -8.86
C GLU A 111 -2.34 -0.51 -9.11
N LEU A 112 -3.28 -1.46 -9.05
CA LEU A 112 -3.07 -2.86 -9.37
C LEU A 112 -4.04 -3.22 -10.49
N ASN A 113 -3.53 -3.76 -11.59
CA ASN A 113 -4.36 -4.20 -12.69
C ASN A 113 -4.13 -5.68 -12.92
N GLY A 114 -5.20 -6.46 -12.89
CA GLY A 114 -5.19 -7.86 -13.25
C GLY A 114 -6.08 -8.19 -14.43
N THR A 115 -6.21 -9.47 -14.72
CA THR A 115 -7.00 -9.98 -15.85
C THR A 115 -8.51 -9.81 -15.66
N ALA A 116 -9.00 -9.76 -14.41
CA ALA A 116 -10.43 -9.71 -14.10
C ALA A 116 -10.88 -8.37 -13.49
N GLY A 117 -9.96 -7.48 -13.15
CA GLY A 117 -10.31 -6.18 -12.61
C GLY A 117 -9.12 -5.28 -12.33
N ARG A 118 -9.42 -4.12 -11.76
CA ARG A 118 -8.47 -3.07 -11.40
C ARG A 118 -8.78 -2.57 -9.99
N ILE A 119 -7.74 -2.39 -9.20
CA ILE A 119 -7.78 -1.77 -7.88
C ILE A 119 -6.99 -0.47 -7.94
N VAL A 120 -7.55 0.58 -7.35
CA VAL A 120 -6.86 1.85 -7.14
C VAL A 120 -7.03 2.29 -5.68
N VAL A 121 -5.91 2.61 -5.04
CA VAL A 121 -5.84 3.27 -3.74
C VAL A 121 -5.32 4.69 -3.95
N GLU A 122 -6.04 5.65 -3.38
CA GLU A 122 -5.75 7.08 -3.44
C GLU A 122 -5.49 7.59 -2.02
N ASP A 123 -4.32 8.22 -1.84
CA ASP A 123 -3.86 8.79 -0.58
C ASP A 123 -4.02 7.83 0.61
N THR A 124 -3.29 6.70 0.64
CA THR A 124 -3.17 5.62 1.67
C THR A 124 -4.37 5.31 2.60
N VAL A 125 -4.96 6.31 3.24
CA VAL A 125 -6.09 6.29 4.17
C VAL A 125 -7.41 6.80 3.58
N LYS A 126 -7.43 7.46 2.42
CA LYS A 126 -8.62 8.18 1.93
C LYS A 126 -9.60 7.31 1.16
N ARG A 127 -9.13 6.59 0.14
CA ARG A 127 -10.03 5.97 -0.84
C ARG A 127 -9.46 4.69 -1.46
N PHE A 128 -10.37 3.75 -1.66
CA PHE A 128 -10.19 2.50 -2.38
C PHE A 128 -11.26 2.40 -3.46
N SER A 129 -10.88 1.91 -4.63
CA SER A 129 -11.83 1.53 -5.66
C SER A 129 -11.45 0.20 -6.30
N PHE A 130 -12.46 -0.60 -6.60
CA PHE A 130 -12.35 -1.83 -7.39
C PHE A 130 -13.31 -1.74 -8.57
N GLN A 131 -12.83 -2.12 -9.74
CA GLN A 131 -13.63 -2.18 -10.95
C GLN A 131 -13.37 -3.49 -11.69
N ARG A 132 -14.43 -4.22 -11.99
CA ARG A 132 -14.35 -5.47 -12.77
C ARG A 132 -14.11 -5.16 -14.24
N ALA A 133 -13.30 -5.98 -14.90
CA ALA A 133 -13.10 -5.90 -16.35
C ALA A 133 -14.45 -6.02 -17.08
N GLY A 134 -14.68 -5.11 -18.04
CA GLY A 134 -15.92 -5.06 -18.83
C GLY A 134 -17.13 -4.44 -18.12
N GLN A 135 -16.98 -3.91 -16.90
CA GLN A 135 -18.05 -3.17 -16.22
C GLN A 135 -17.73 -1.67 -16.17
N GLU A 136 -18.73 -0.83 -16.45
CA GLU A 136 -18.60 0.63 -16.35
C GLU A 136 -18.66 1.14 -14.90
N THR A 137 -19.27 0.37 -14.00
CA THR A 137 -19.42 0.72 -12.58
C THR A 137 -18.28 0.20 -11.73
N ALA A 138 -17.91 0.96 -10.70
CA ALA A 138 -16.88 0.59 -9.73
C ALA A 138 -17.45 0.54 -8.30
N GLU A 139 -16.92 -0.38 -7.49
CA GLU A 139 -17.10 -0.42 -6.04
C GLU A 139 -16.11 0.56 -5.39
N VAL A 140 -16.60 1.48 -4.56
CA VAL A 140 -15.76 2.52 -3.94
C VAL A 140 -15.97 2.51 -2.43
N TRP A 141 -14.86 2.45 -1.70
CA TRP A 141 -14.82 2.84 -0.30
C TRP A 141 -14.08 4.17 -0.19
N GLN A 142 -14.64 5.09 0.59
CA GLN A 142 -14.00 6.34 0.93
C GLN A 142 -14.28 6.68 2.39
N ALA A 143 -13.31 7.27 3.07
CA ALA A 143 -13.50 7.74 4.43
C ALA A 143 -14.68 8.73 4.49
N GLY A 144 -15.71 8.37 5.25
CA GLY A 144 -16.87 9.23 5.50
C GLY A 144 -16.56 10.32 6.53
N TYR A 145 -17.46 11.29 6.66
CA TYR A 145 -17.28 12.45 7.55
C TYR A 145 -17.03 12.07 9.03
N PHE A 146 -17.59 10.95 9.51
CA PHE A 146 -17.43 10.46 10.89
C PHE A 146 -16.46 9.27 11.02
N ASN A 147 -15.71 8.94 9.97
CA ASN A 147 -14.76 7.84 10.03
C ASN A 147 -13.38 8.35 10.51
N ASP A 148 -13.30 8.73 11.79
CA ASP A 148 -12.06 9.16 12.44
C ASP A 148 -11.00 8.07 12.48
N SER A 149 -11.42 6.81 12.69
CA SER A 149 -10.49 5.70 12.87
C SER A 149 -9.74 5.30 11.59
N ASP A 150 -10.41 5.17 10.45
CA ASP A 150 -9.75 4.71 9.22
C ASP A 150 -9.01 5.81 8.48
N ARG A 151 -9.38 7.08 8.70
CA ARG A 151 -8.80 8.24 7.99
C ARG A 151 -7.50 8.74 8.60
N GLU A 152 -7.21 8.38 9.85
CA GLU A 152 -5.98 8.79 10.51
C GLU A 152 -4.86 7.76 10.32
N PHE A 153 -3.72 8.24 9.86
CA PHE A 153 -2.57 7.38 9.60
C PHE A 153 -2.04 6.70 10.87
N HIS A 154 -2.11 7.36 12.04
CA HIS A 154 -1.60 6.82 13.30
C HIS A 154 -2.30 5.51 13.71
N HIS A 155 -3.58 5.35 13.40
CA HIS A 155 -4.33 4.12 13.68
C HIS A 155 -3.91 2.92 12.83
N THR A 156 -3.00 3.09 11.85
CA THR A 156 -2.36 1.94 11.19
C THR A 156 -1.43 1.18 12.13
N PHE A 157 -0.79 1.88 13.07
CA PHE A 157 0.05 1.27 14.09
C PHE A 157 -0.80 0.46 15.08
N ASP A 158 -1.90 1.03 15.57
CA ASP A 158 -2.81 0.36 16.50
C ASP A 158 -3.31 -0.96 15.90
N ARG A 159 -3.79 -0.94 14.65
CA ARG A 159 -4.21 -2.15 13.93
C ARG A 159 -3.11 -3.19 13.79
N HIS A 160 -1.88 -2.75 13.53
CA HIS A 160 -0.74 -3.66 13.45
C HIS A 160 -0.47 -4.32 14.81
N MET A 161 -0.49 -3.55 15.89
CA MET A 161 -0.29 -4.04 17.25
C MET A 161 -1.40 -5.00 17.68
N ASP A 162 -2.65 -4.70 17.35
CA ASP A 162 -3.78 -5.58 17.60
C ASP A 162 -3.61 -6.94 16.91
N GLU A 163 -3.16 -6.96 15.65
CA GLU A 163 -2.89 -8.20 14.94
C GLU A 163 -1.74 -9.00 15.58
N ILE A 164 -0.65 -8.34 15.98
CA ILE A 164 0.46 -8.98 16.69
C ILE A 164 -0.03 -9.60 18.01
N LEU A 165 -0.75 -8.83 18.82
CA LEU A 165 -1.28 -9.30 20.10
C LEU A 165 -2.25 -10.47 19.91
N MET A 166 -3.08 -10.44 18.87
CA MET A 166 -3.97 -11.53 18.51
C MET A 166 -3.18 -12.81 18.16
N ARG A 167 -2.14 -12.70 17.34
CA ARG A 167 -1.28 -13.84 16.95
C ARG A 167 -0.57 -14.45 18.16
N ILE A 168 0.00 -13.62 19.04
CA ILE A 168 0.63 -14.09 20.28
C ILE A 168 -0.38 -14.84 21.17
N LYS A 169 -1.61 -14.33 21.30
CA LYS A 169 -2.65 -14.98 22.09
C LYS A 169 -3.09 -16.31 21.48
N LEU A 170 -3.20 -16.39 20.15
CA LEU A 170 -3.51 -17.62 19.44
C LEU A 170 -2.42 -18.68 19.57
N GLU A 171 -1.15 -18.28 19.52
CA GLU A 171 -0.03 -19.18 19.77
C GLU A 171 0.00 -19.68 21.21
N ALA A 172 -0.31 -18.81 22.18
CA ALA A 172 -0.38 -19.16 23.60
C ALA A 172 -1.61 -20.02 23.94
N ASN A 173 -2.73 -19.83 23.24
CA ASN A 173 -3.97 -20.59 23.40
C ASN A 173 -4.74 -20.69 22.06
N PRO A 174 -4.61 -21.82 21.32
CA PRO A 174 -5.30 -22.01 20.05
C PRO A 174 -6.84 -21.99 20.13
N LEU A 175 -7.43 -22.15 21.33
CA LEU A 175 -8.88 -22.10 21.56
C LEU A 175 -9.40 -20.67 21.79
N PHE A 176 -8.53 -19.65 21.82
CA PHE A 176 -8.88 -18.26 22.15
C PHE A 176 -9.98 -17.65 21.26
N MET A 177 -10.17 -18.14 20.02
CA MET A 177 -11.24 -17.68 19.12
C MET A 177 -12.63 -18.22 19.47
N LEU A 178 -12.74 -19.36 20.16
CA LEU A 178 -14.03 -19.96 20.54
C LEU A 178 -14.71 -19.22 21.69
N GLU A 179 -13.94 -18.56 22.55
CA GLU A 179 -14.48 -17.77 23.67
C GLU A 179 -15.14 -16.46 23.20
N ARG A 180 -14.79 -15.93 22.02
CA ARG A 180 -15.39 -14.70 21.47
C ARG A 180 -16.71 -14.89 20.73
N VAL A 181 -17.10 -16.12 20.38
CA VAL A 181 -18.40 -16.42 19.73
C VAL A 181 -19.49 -16.71 20.77
N SER A 182 -19.15 -16.65 22.06
CA SER A 182 -20.00 -17.04 23.19
C SER A 182 -20.50 -15.85 24.03
N VAL A 183 -20.88 -14.74 23.40
CA VAL A 183 -21.61 -13.66 24.08
C VAL A 183 -22.75 -13.19 23.16
N PRO A 184 -24.02 -13.24 23.62
CA PRO A 184 -25.18 -12.82 22.83
C PRO A 184 -25.22 -11.32 22.54
#